data_AF-A0A1B6ESR9-F1
#
_entry.id   AF-A0A1B6ESR9-F1
#
_cell.length_a   1.000
_cell.length_b   1.000
_cell.length_c   1.000
_cell.angle_alpha   90.00
_cell.angle_beta   90.00
_cell.angle_gamma   90.00
#
_symmetry.space_group_name_H-M   'P 1'
#
loop_
_entity.id
_entity.type
_entity.pdbx_description
1 polymer ?
#
loop_
_entity_poly.entity_id
_entity_poly.type
_entity_poly.pdbx_seq_one_letter_code
_entity_poly.pdbx_strand_id
1 'polypeptide(L)'
;GAKKVIPSANRAMVGIVAGGGRIDKPVLKAGRAYFKYKAKRNCWPKVRGVAMNPVEHPHGGGNHQHIGKASTVKRGTSAGRKVGLIAARRTGRIRGGKKDNTKGDD
;
A
#
# COMPACT_ATOMS: atom_id res chain seq x y z
N GLY A 1 5.36 15.19 6.12
CA GLY A 1 6.32 14.58 5.15
C GLY A 1 7.55 14.07 5.89
N ALA A 2 8.52 13.46 5.21
CA ALA A 2 9.82 13.12 5.84
C ALA A 2 10.88 14.15 5.43
N LYS A 3 11.63 14.72 6.39
CA LYS A 3 12.78 15.60 6.13
C LYS A 3 13.98 14.75 5.68
N LYS A 4 14.78 15.24 4.73
CA LYS A 4 16.02 14.59 4.25
C LYS A 4 17.08 15.65 3.93
N VAL A 5 18.31 15.46 4.43
CA VAL A 5 19.47 16.32 4.13
C VAL A 5 20.12 15.85 2.83
N ILE A 6 20.48 16.79 1.96
CA ILE A 6 20.99 16.54 0.60
C ILE A 6 22.12 17.55 0.32
N PRO A 7 23.20 17.18 -0.41
CA PRO A 7 24.25 18.12 -0.81
C PRO A 7 23.72 19.32 -1.61
N SER A 8 24.27 20.52 -1.34
CA SER A 8 23.83 21.79 -1.96
C SER A 8 24.12 21.90 -3.46
N ALA A 9 25.04 21.10 -3.99
CA ALA A 9 25.38 21.07 -5.41
C ALA A 9 24.30 20.39 -6.29
N ASN A 10 23.27 19.79 -5.67
CA ASN A 10 22.21 19.12 -6.39
C ASN A 10 21.28 20.12 -7.10
N ARG A 11 20.83 19.77 -8.30
CA ARG A 11 19.87 20.57 -9.07
C ARG A 11 18.45 20.41 -8.52
N ALA A 12 17.70 21.50 -8.51
CA ALA A 12 16.28 21.53 -8.19
C ALA A 12 15.53 22.42 -9.19
N MET A 13 14.23 22.18 -9.34
CA MET A 13 13.32 23.01 -10.14
C MET A 13 12.41 23.79 -9.20
N VAL A 14 12.29 25.10 -9.41
CA VAL A 14 11.37 25.95 -8.64
C VAL A 14 9.93 25.67 -9.09
N GLY A 15 9.02 25.47 -8.13
CA GLY A 15 7.60 25.26 -8.37
C GLY A 15 7.08 23.87 -8.00
N ILE A 16 5.90 23.52 -8.50
CA ILE A 16 5.19 22.26 -8.25
C ILE A 16 5.00 21.51 -9.57
N VAL A 17 5.01 20.18 -9.53
CA VAL A 17 4.75 19.33 -10.70
C VAL A 17 3.33 19.58 -11.23
N ALA A 18 3.20 19.79 -12.55
CA ALA A 18 1.92 20.02 -13.22
C ALA A 18 0.98 18.79 -13.19
N GLY A 19 -0.31 19.00 -13.50
CA GLY A 19 -1.31 17.92 -13.56
C GLY A 19 -1.81 17.41 -12.20
N GLY A 20 -1.76 18.27 -11.18
CA GLY A 20 -2.33 18.01 -9.85
C GLY A 20 -3.84 17.73 -9.87
N GLY A 21 -4.38 17.16 -8.79
CA GLY A 21 -5.82 16.90 -8.63
C GLY A 21 -6.39 15.72 -9.45
N ARG A 22 -5.61 15.11 -10.34
CA ARG A 22 -6.05 13.95 -11.16
C ARG A 22 -6.60 12.77 -10.33
N ILE A 23 -6.14 12.61 -9.08
CA ILE A 23 -6.56 11.53 -8.18
C ILE A 23 -7.85 11.86 -7.39
N ASP A 24 -8.26 13.12 -7.36
CA ASP A 24 -9.45 13.56 -6.63
C ASP A 24 -10.73 13.14 -7.37
N LYS A 25 -10.66 13.06 -8.69
CA LYS A 25 -11.75 12.54 -9.52
C LYS A 25 -11.88 11.02 -9.30
N PRO A 26 -13.04 10.53 -8.83
CA PRO A 26 -13.24 9.10 -8.59
C PRO A 26 -13.24 8.30 -9.89
N VAL A 27 -12.66 7.09 -9.85
CA VAL A 27 -12.73 6.12 -10.95
C VAL A 27 -14.00 5.29 -10.80
N LEU A 28 -15.04 5.64 -11.56
CA LEU A 28 -16.37 5.05 -11.41
C LEU A 28 -16.55 3.69 -12.10
N LYS A 29 -15.83 3.44 -13.21
CA LYS A 29 -16.02 2.24 -14.05
C LYS A 29 -14.77 1.37 -14.05
N ALA A 30 -14.95 0.04 -14.01
CA ALA A 30 -13.87 -0.93 -14.13
C ALA A 30 -13.08 -0.78 -15.43
N GLY A 31 -13.75 -0.52 -16.57
CA GLY A 31 -13.09 -0.28 -17.85
C GLY A 31 -12.11 0.91 -17.84
N ARG A 32 -12.40 1.97 -17.07
CA ARG A 32 -11.47 3.10 -16.89
C ARG A 32 -10.23 2.68 -16.09
N ALA A 33 -10.39 1.81 -15.09
CA ALA A 33 -9.26 1.23 -14.36
C ALA A 33 -8.44 0.29 -15.26
N TYR A 34 -9.09 -0.53 -16.10
CA TYR A 34 -8.42 -1.40 -17.07
C TYR A 34 -7.48 -0.59 -17.97
N PHE A 35 -7.96 0.44 -18.68
CA PHE A 35 -7.09 1.24 -19.56
C PHE A 35 -5.99 2.00 -18.79
N LYS A 36 -6.27 2.46 -17.56
CA LYS A 36 -5.27 3.07 -16.68
C LYS A 36 -4.09 2.13 -16.34
N TYR A 37 -4.38 0.84 -16.12
CA TYR A 37 -3.35 -0.16 -15.80
C TYR A 37 -2.76 -0.84 -17.04
N LYS A 38 -3.48 -0.88 -18.16
CA LYS A 38 -3.01 -1.41 -19.46
C LYS A 38 -1.78 -0.67 -19.98
N ALA A 39 -1.72 0.65 -19.83
CA ALA A 39 -0.56 1.46 -20.21
C ALA A 39 0.62 1.36 -19.23
N LYS A 40 0.52 0.52 -18.19
CA LYS A 40 1.53 0.31 -17.16
C LYS A 40 1.81 -1.20 -17.03
N ARG A 41 2.16 -1.68 -15.83
CA ARG A 41 2.27 -3.11 -15.56
C ARG A 41 0.89 -3.77 -15.40
N ASN A 42 0.79 -5.04 -15.79
CA ASN A 42 -0.35 -5.90 -15.51
C ASN A 42 -0.49 -6.17 -14.00
N CYS A 43 -1.25 -5.34 -13.29
CA CYS A 43 -1.49 -5.44 -11.85
C CYS A 43 -2.96 -5.25 -11.46
N TRP A 44 -3.86 -5.37 -12.44
CA TRP A 44 -5.30 -5.26 -12.31
C TRP A 44 -5.96 -6.30 -13.22
N PRO A 45 -7.00 -7.03 -12.77
CA PRO A 45 -7.63 -6.96 -11.45
C PRO A 45 -6.77 -7.61 -10.34
N LYS A 46 -7.09 -7.34 -9.08
CA LYS A 46 -6.45 -7.98 -7.91
C LYS A 46 -7.46 -8.88 -7.22
N VAL A 47 -7.22 -10.18 -7.24
CA VAL A 47 -8.03 -11.18 -6.54
C VAL A 47 -7.65 -11.18 -5.05
N ARG A 48 -8.64 -11.26 -4.17
CA ARG A 48 -8.41 -11.35 -2.71
C ARG A 48 -7.79 -12.72 -2.39
N GLY A 49 -6.72 -12.76 -1.61
CA GLY A 49 -6.08 -14.03 -1.24
C GLY A 49 -6.97 -15.02 -0.48
N VAL A 50 -7.99 -14.54 0.23
CA VAL A 50 -8.99 -15.40 0.90
C VAL A 50 -9.96 -16.09 -0.06
N ALA A 51 -10.05 -15.60 -1.31
CA ALA A 51 -10.84 -16.21 -2.36
C ALA A 51 -10.05 -17.26 -3.16
N MET A 52 -8.77 -17.48 -2.82
CA MET A 52 -7.93 -18.51 -3.43
C MET A 52 -7.92 -19.77 -2.57
N ASN A 53 -7.39 -20.88 -3.09
CA ASN A 53 -7.21 -22.10 -2.31
C ASN A 53 -5.95 -21.97 -1.42
N PRO A 54 -5.73 -22.91 -0.47
CA PRO A 54 -4.54 -22.89 0.38
C PRO A 54 -3.21 -22.96 -0.39
N VAL A 55 -3.23 -23.53 -1.59
CA VAL A 55 -2.04 -23.76 -2.41
C VAL A 55 -1.52 -22.46 -3.05
N GLU A 56 -2.41 -21.55 -3.45
CA GLU A 56 -1.98 -20.32 -4.13
C GLU A 56 -1.70 -19.18 -3.14
N HIS A 57 -2.32 -19.17 -1.96
CA HIS A 57 -2.21 -18.04 -1.04
C HIS A 57 -2.25 -18.44 0.45
N PRO A 58 -1.39 -17.86 1.31
CA PRO A 58 -1.39 -18.14 2.77
C PRO A 58 -2.67 -17.83 3.55
N HIS A 59 -3.64 -17.19 2.91
CA HIS A 59 -4.95 -16.80 3.48
C HIS A 59 -6.10 -17.59 2.82
N GLY A 60 -5.79 -18.42 1.83
CA GLY A 60 -6.78 -19.13 1.03
C GLY A 60 -7.27 -20.42 1.70
N GLY A 61 -8.40 -20.90 1.20
CA GLY A 61 -9.09 -22.11 1.66
C GLY A 61 -10.00 -21.94 2.87
N GLY A 62 -10.38 -23.10 3.44
CA GLY A 62 -11.40 -23.21 4.49
C GLY A 62 -12.83 -23.20 3.95
N ASN A 63 -13.76 -23.75 4.74
CA ASN A 63 -15.20 -23.79 4.38
C ASN A 63 -15.87 -22.42 4.47
N HIS A 64 -15.29 -21.49 5.22
CA HIS A 64 -15.74 -20.10 5.31
C HIS A 64 -14.60 -19.15 4.96
N GLN A 65 -14.88 -18.07 4.24
CA GLN A 65 -13.85 -17.10 3.85
C GLN A 65 -13.38 -16.27 5.06
N HIS A 66 -12.26 -16.65 5.63
CA HIS A 66 -11.58 -15.90 6.71
C HIS A 66 -10.08 -16.15 6.66
N ILE A 67 -9.28 -15.32 7.32
CA ILE A 67 -7.80 -15.47 7.31
C ILE A 67 -7.32 -16.58 8.26
N GLY A 68 -8.08 -16.87 9.32
CA GLY A 68 -7.78 -17.90 10.33
C GLY A 68 -6.67 -17.53 11.32
N LYS A 69 -5.82 -16.54 11.01
CA LYS A 69 -4.71 -16.07 11.84
C LYS A 69 -4.54 -14.56 11.73
N ALA A 70 -3.70 -13.98 12.59
CA ALA A 70 -3.36 -12.57 12.51
C ALA A 70 -2.76 -12.22 11.13
N SER A 71 -3.27 -11.16 10.50
CA SER A 71 -2.78 -10.69 9.20
C SER A 71 -1.51 -9.84 9.30
N THR A 72 -1.02 -9.57 10.51
CA THR A 72 0.24 -8.87 10.76
C THR A 72 1.43 -9.83 10.69
N VAL A 73 2.42 -9.51 9.85
CA VAL A 73 3.56 -10.42 9.59
C VAL A 73 4.90 -9.73 9.86
N LYS A 74 5.88 -10.47 10.40
CA LYS A 74 7.22 -9.96 10.74
C LYS A 74 7.99 -9.54 9.47
N ARG A 75 8.87 -8.53 9.61
CA ARG A 75 9.72 -8.03 8.51
C ARG A 75 10.61 -9.12 7.89
N GLY A 76 11.18 -9.97 8.74
CA GLY A 76 12.08 -11.07 8.36
C GLY A 76 11.39 -12.36 7.90
N THR A 77 10.07 -12.36 7.72
CA THR A 77 9.37 -13.55 7.20
C THR A 77 9.84 -13.90 5.78
N SER A 78 9.86 -15.19 5.44
CA SER A 78 10.26 -15.71 4.13
C SER A 78 9.38 -15.21 2.98
N ALA A 79 9.87 -15.35 1.75
CA ALA A 79 9.07 -15.18 0.55
C ALA A 79 7.89 -16.18 0.55
N GLY A 80 6.74 -15.79 -0.01
CA GLY A 80 5.51 -16.58 0.05
C GLY A 80 4.71 -16.42 1.35
N ARG A 81 5.36 -16.40 2.53
CA ARG A 81 4.66 -16.18 3.81
C ARG A 81 4.44 -14.69 4.14
N LYS A 82 5.20 -13.80 3.53
CA LYS A 82 5.14 -12.33 3.75
C LYS A 82 3.94 -11.68 3.05
N VAL A 83 2.75 -11.89 3.60
CA VAL A 83 1.47 -11.38 3.08
C VAL A 83 0.65 -10.70 4.17
N GLY A 84 -0.25 -9.78 3.81
CA GLY A 84 -1.05 -9.00 4.75
C GLY A 84 -0.37 -7.70 5.18
N LEU A 85 -0.49 -7.36 6.47
CA LEU A 85 0.05 -6.14 7.08
C LEU A 85 1.51 -6.38 7.52
N ILE A 86 2.45 -6.11 6.61
CA ILE A 86 3.87 -6.41 6.82
C ILE A 86 4.51 -5.39 7.77
N ALA A 87 5.12 -5.89 8.85
CA ALA A 87 5.82 -5.12 9.87
C ALA A 87 4.97 -3.94 10.41
N ALA A 88 3.65 -4.14 10.48
CA ALA A 88 2.72 -3.12 10.93
C ALA A 88 2.95 -2.82 12.42
N ARG A 89 3.21 -1.55 12.75
CA ARG A 89 3.38 -1.06 14.13
C ARG A 89 2.04 -0.80 14.83
N ARG A 90 0.98 -0.59 14.05
CA ARG A 90 -0.40 -0.34 14.47
C ARG A 90 -1.33 -0.89 13.40
N THR A 91 -2.50 -1.37 13.81
CA THR A 91 -3.61 -1.77 12.94
C THR A 91 -4.84 -0.90 13.20
N GLY A 92 -5.86 -0.99 12.34
CA GLY A 92 -7.10 -0.21 12.46
C GLY A 92 -7.08 1.14 11.76
N ARG A 93 -8.25 1.79 11.70
CA ARG A 93 -8.43 3.09 11.04
C ARG A 93 -7.89 4.22 11.93
N ILE A 94 -7.06 5.09 11.37
CA ILE A 94 -6.64 6.33 12.06
C ILE A 94 -7.86 7.25 12.17
N ARG A 95 -8.24 7.60 13.40
CA ARG A 95 -9.24 8.63 13.70
C ARG A 95 -8.49 9.89 14.15
N GLY A 96 -8.79 11.04 13.54
CA GLY A 96 -8.07 12.30 13.74
C GLY A 96 -6.85 12.49 12.82
N GLY A 97 -6.09 13.56 13.07
CA GLY A 97 -4.84 13.86 12.35
C GLY A 97 -3.73 12.86 12.72
N LYS A 98 -2.89 12.50 11.75
CA LYS A 98 -1.67 11.74 12.03
C LYS A 98 -0.76 12.62 12.87
N LYS A 99 -0.53 12.27 14.15
CA LYS A 99 0.49 12.93 14.97
C LYS A 99 1.83 12.71 14.27
N ASP A 100 2.41 13.77 13.73
CA ASP A 100 3.82 13.77 13.39
C ASP A 100 4.57 13.60 14.71
N ASN A 101 5.33 12.52 14.84
CA ASN A 101 6.28 12.40 15.95
C ASN A 101 7.36 13.46 15.72
N THR A 102 7.13 14.68 16.18
CA THR A 102 8.20 15.58 16.60
C THR A 102 8.90 14.87 17.75
N LYS A 103 10.00 14.17 17.45
CA LYS A 103 11.02 13.99 18.46
C LYS A 103 11.50 15.41 18.77
N GLY A 104 11.35 15.83 20.03
CA GLY A 104 12.04 17.01 20.52
C GLY A 104 13.53 16.80 20.26
N ASP A 105 14.13 17.76 19.58
CA ASP A 105 15.57 17.95 19.60
C ASP A 105 15.86 18.64 20.94
N ASP A 106 16.26 17.84 21.94
CA ASP A 106 17.21 18.29 22.97
C ASP A 106 18.59 17.76 22.57
#